data_AF-A0A6N2MK17-F1
#
_entry.id   AF-A0A6N2MK17-F1
#
_cell.length_a   1.000
_cell.length_b   1.000
_cell.length_c   1.000
_cell.angle_alpha   90.00
_cell.angle_beta   90.00
_cell.angle_gamma   90.00
#
_symmetry.space_group_name_H-M   'P 1'
#
loop_
_entity.id
_entity.type
_entity.pdbx_description
1 polymer ?
#
loop_
_entity_poly.entity_id
_entity_poly.type
_entity_poly.pdbx_seq_one_letter_code
_entity_poly.pdbx_strand_id
1 'polypeptide(L)'
;MEICYRAALVFAFAFALVGVSCAQDTLVPAIITFGDSAVDVGNNDYLPTLFKANYPPYGRDFANHKPTGRFCNGKLATDLTAETLGFKTFAPAYLSPEASGKNLLIGSNFASAASGYDEKAAALNHAIPLSQQLEYFREYQSKLAKVGWSQVGINHQGCAIYFECRE
;
A
#
# COMPACT_ATOMS: atom_id res chain seq x y z
N MET A 1 37.24 10.64 42.85
CA MET A 1 37.54 10.82 41.41
C MET A 1 37.03 9.65 40.58
N GLU A 2 37.32 8.41 40.98
CA GLU A 2 36.86 7.14 40.36
C GLU A 2 35.33 6.99 40.21
N ILE A 3 34.55 7.37 41.24
CA ILE A 3 33.08 7.19 41.26
C ILE A 3 32.37 8.10 40.24
N CYS A 4 32.88 9.31 40.04
CA CYS A 4 32.34 10.26 39.06
C CYS A 4 32.58 9.79 37.62
N TYR A 5 33.73 9.15 37.35
CA TYR A 5 34.07 8.65 36.01
C TYR A 5 33.21 7.44 35.62
N ARG A 6 32.91 6.56 36.59
CA ARG A 6 32.00 5.42 36.38
C ARG A 6 30.55 5.86 36.15
N ALA A 7 30.07 6.85 36.89
CA ALA A 7 28.74 7.41 36.67
C ALA A 7 28.64 8.09 35.29
N ALA A 8 29.66 8.84 34.88
CA ALA A 8 29.71 9.48 33.57
C ALA A 8 29.74 8.46 32.41
N LEU A 9 30.48 7.36 32.55
CA LEU A 9 30.52 6.28 31.55
C LEU A 9 29.17 5.55 31.41
N VAL A 10 28.47 5.31 32.53
CA VAL A 10 27.13 4.69 32.51
C VAL A 10 26.10 5.61 31.84
N PHE A 11 26.17 6.92 32.09
CA PHE A 11 25.32 7.91 31.41
C PHE A 11 25.63 8.02 29.91
N ALA A 12 26.90 7.95 29.51
CA ALA A 12 27.29 7.96 28.10
C ALA A 12 26.83 6.69 27.35
N PHE A 13 26.88 5.53 28.00
CA PHE A 13 26.35 4.27 27.44
C PHE A 13 24.83 4.27 27.33
N ALA A 14 24.11 4.88 28.29
CA ALA A 14 22.66 5.01 28.24
C ALA A 14 22.18 5.93 27.11
N PHE A 15 22.95 6.99 26.79
CA PHE A 15 22.63 7.88 25.67
C PHE A 15 22.90 7.24 24.29
N ALA A 16 23.90 6.35 24.20
CA ALA A 16 24.20 5.62 22.96
C ALA A 16 23.14 4.55 22.59
N LEU A 17 22.30 4.14 23.54
CA LEU A 17 21.20 3.18 23.32
C LEU A 17 19.87 3.85 22.95
N VAL A 18 19.77 5.18 23.02
CA VAL A 18 18.66 5.92 22.41
C VAL A 18 18.98 6.08 20.94
N GLY A 19 18.91 4.96 20.22
CA GLY A 19 18.82 4.98 18.76
C GLY A 19 17.58 5.80 18.40
N VAL A 20 17.80 7.02 17.93
CA VAL A 20 16.79 7.77 17.20
C VAL A 20 16.44 6.89 16.01
N SER A 21 15.33 6.16 16.09
CA SER A 21 14.70 5.63 14.89
C SER A 21 14.29 6.85 14.09
N CYS A 22 15.10 7.21 13.09
CA CYS A 22 14.69 8.15 12.07
C CYS A 22 13.36 7.62 11.52
N ALA A 23 12.31 8.44 11.62
CA ALA A 23 11.11 8.21 10.83
C ALA A 23 11.58 7.96 9.39
N GLN A 24 11.09 6.89 8.77
CA GLN A 24 11.39 6.64 7.38
C GLN A 24 10.87 7.83 6.58
N ASP A 25 11.78 8.63 6.02
CA ASP A 25 11.45 9.74 5.14
C ASP A 25 10.98 9.18 3.79
N THR A 26 9.79 8.59 3.77
CA THR A 26 9.07 8.41 2.51
C THR A 26 8.76 9.81 1.97
N LEU A 27 9.01 10.03 0.68
CA LEU A 27 8.78 11.32 0.03
C LEU A 27 7.31 11.74 0.08
N VAL A 28 6.43 10.74 0.20
CA VAL A 28 5.00 10.89 0.39
C VAL A 28 4.54 10.00 1.54
N PRO A 29 3.49 10.39 2.29
CA PRO A 29 2.98 9.61 3.42
C PRO A 29 2.32 8.29 3.01
N ALA A 30 1.70 8.24 1.83
CA ALA A 30 0.91 7.09 1.37
C ALA A 30 0.78 7.08 -0.16
N ILE A 31 0.54 5.89 -0.71
CA ILE A 31 0.25 5.68 -2.13
C ILE A 31 -1.16 5.10 -2.27
N ILE A 32 -2.01 5.80 -3.02
CA ILE A 32 -3.41 5.44 -3.24
C ILE A 32 -3.56 5.08 -4.71
N THR A 33 -4.00 3.87 -5.03
CA THR A 33 -4.03 3.39 -6.42
C THR A 33 -5.43 2.99 -6.85
N PHE A 34 -5.83 3.43 -8.03
CA PHE A 34 -7.09 3.12 -8.71
C PHE A 34 -6.79 2.64 -10.13
N GLY A 35 -7.72 1.88 -10.72
CA GLY A 35 -7.62 1.48 -12.12
C GLY A 35 -7.98 0.02 -12.36
N ASP A 36 -7.28 -0.56 -13.32
CA ASP A 36 -7.57 -1.88 -13.90
C ASP A 36 -6.47 -2.91 -13.56
N SER A 37 -6.34 -3.93 -14.41
CA SER A 37 -5.36 -5.02 -14.28
C SER A 37 -3.90 -4.55 -14.25
N ALA A 38 -3.56 -3.44 -14.89
CA ALA A 38 -2.19 -2.92 -14.99
C ALA A 38 -1.62 -2.52 -13.63
N VAL A 39 -2.50 -2.16 -12.69
CA VAL A 39 -2.13 -1.72 -11.35
C VAL A 39 -2.80 -2.54 -10.25
N ASP A 40 -3.58 -3.58 -10.58
CA ASP A 40 -4.20 -4.49 -9.61
C ASP A 40 -3.14 -5.35 -8.90
N VAL A 41 -3.14 -5.29 -7.57
CA VAL A 41 -2.21 -6.02 -6.71
C VAL A 41 -2.79 -7.30 -6.13
N GLY A 42 -4.01 -7.67 -6.53
CA GLY A 42 -4.70 -8.90 -6.12
C GLY A 42 -6.08 -8.69 -5.53
N ASN A 43 -6.76 -7.56 -5.78
CA ASN A 43 -8.14 -7.37 -5.32
C ASN A 43 -9.08 -8.42 -5.93
N ASN A 44 -8.85 -8.78 -7.20
CA ASN A 44 -9.67 -9.77 -7.90
C ASN A 44 -9.62 -11.18 -7.30
N ASP A 45 -8.61 -11.50 -6.50
CA ASP A 45 -8.54 -12.80 -5.82
C ASP A 45 -9.70 -12.99 -4.82
N TYR A 46 -10.21 -11.88 -4.28
CA TYR A 46 -11.32 -11.81 -3.33
C TYR A 46 -12.70 -11.68 -3.97
N LEU A 47 -12.78 -11.69 -5.32
CA LEU A 47 -14.03 -11.56 -6.07
C LEU A 47 -14.41 -12.87 -6.77
N PRO A 48 -15.69 -13.11 -7.04
CA PRO A 48 -16.16 -14.24 -7.86
C PRO A 48 -16.01 -13.92 -9.36
N THR A 49 -14.78 -13.68 -9.81
CA THR A 49 -14.45 -13.35 -11.21
C THR A 49 -13.47 -14.35 -11.83
N LEU A 50 -13.47 -14.46 -13.16
CA LEU A 50 -12.47 -15.24 -13.92
C LEU A 50 -11.16 -14.47 -14.12
N PHE A 51 -11.18 -13.14 -13.97
CA PHE A 51 -10.02 -12.28 -14.16
C PHE A 51 -9.13 -12.30 -12.90
N LYS A 52 -8.41 -13.40 -12.70
CA LYS A 52 -7.43 -13.57 -11.62
C LYS A 52 -6.04 -13.82 -12.17
N ALA A 53 -5.03 -13.43 -11.41
CA ALA A 53 -3.62 -13.69 -11.70
C ALA A 53 -2.93 -14.40 -10.52
N ASN A 54 -3.67 -15.28 -9.84
CA ASN A 54 -3.19 -16.07 -8.69
C ASN A 54 -2.66 -17.46 -9.08
N TYR A 55 -2.17 -17.61 -10.33
CA TYR A 55 -1.62 -18.85 -10.87
C TYR A 55 -0.37 -18.57 -11.73
N PRO A 56 0.50 -19.57 -11.99
CA PRO A 56 1.66 -19.40 -12.88
C PRO A 56 1.25 -19.00 -14.31
N PRO A 57 2.01 -18.15 -15.02
CA PRO A 57 3.37 -17.70 -14.72
C PRO A 57 3.46 -16.46 -13.82
N TYR A 58 2.35 -15.90 -13.37
CA TYR A 58 2.32 -14.67 -12.59
C TYR A 58 3.10 -14.79 -11.27
N GLY A 59 3.74 -13.70 -10.86
CA GLY A 59 4.55 -13.64 -9.65
C GLY A 59 5.85 -14.45 -9.65
N ARG A 60 6.22 -15.11 -10.77
CA ARG A 60 7.48 -15.88 -10.89
C ARG A 60 8.73 -15.06 -10.54
N ASP A 61 8.78 -13.82 -10.98
CA ASP A 61 9.91 -12.89 -10.82
C ASP A 61 9.68 -11.92 -9.64
N PHE A 62 8.60 -12.10 -8.87
CA PHE A 62 8.34 -11.34 -7.64
C PHE A 62 9.14 -11.91 -6.47
N ALA A 63 9.38 -11.12 -5.42
CA ALA A 63 10.32 -11.44 -4.34
C ALA A 63 10.03 -12.78 -3.62
N ASN A 64 8.77 -13.20 -3.57
CA ASN A 64 8.35 -14.45 -2.93
C ASN A 64 8.17 -15.61 -3.93
N HIS A 65 8.39 -15.39 -5.23
CA HIS A 65 8.17 -16.34 -6.33
C HIS A 65 6.77 -16.98 -6.33
N LYS A 66 5.75 -16.25 -5.84
CA LYS A 66 4.37 -16.72 -5.74
C LYS A 66 3.43 -15.79 -6.50
N PRO A 67 2.39 -16.33 -7.14
CA PRO A 67 1.36 -15.50 -7.75
C PRO A 67 0.54 -14.82 -6.64
N THR A 68 0.49 -13.49 -6.67
CA THR A 68 -0.22 -12.68 -5.65
C THR A 68 -1.51 -12.05 -6.18
N GLY A 69 -1.94 -12.41 -7.39
CA GLY A 69 -3.05 -11.74 -8.08
C GLY A 69 -2.63 -10.52 -8.92
N ARG A 70 -1.32 -10.24 -9.02
CA ARG A 70 -0.75 -9.22 -9.91
C ARG A 70 -0.67 -9.76 -11.34
N PHE A 71 -1.16 -9.00 -12.33
CA PHE A 71 -1.08 -9.34 -13.76
C PHE A 71 0.32 -9.09 -14.35
N CYS A 72 1.36 -9.49 -13.61
CA CYS A 72 2.75 -9.38 -13.99
C CYS A 72 3.54 -10.55 -13.39
N ASN A 73 4.68 -10.89 -14.00
CA ASN A 73 5.59 -11.88 -13.42
C ASN A 73 6.31 -11.32 -12.19
N GLY A 74 6.52 -10.01 -12.10
CA GLY A 74 7.26 -9.36 -11.03
C GLY A 74 6.56 -8.12 -10.49
N LYS A 75 7.35 -7.08 -10.25
CA LYS A 75 6.85 -5.79 -9.76
C LYS A 75 5.99 -5.08 -10.80
N LEU A 76 4.97 -4.38 -10.34
CA LEU A 76 4.20 -3.42 -11.14
C LEU A 76 4.94 -2.07 -11.19
N ALA A 77 4.55 -1.21 -12.13
CA ALA A 77 5.09 0.16 -12.21
C ALA A 77 4.84 0.95 -10.90
N THR A 78 3.73 0.68 -10.22
CA THR A 78 3.40 1.25 -8.91
C THR A 78 4.35 0.82 -7.81
N ASP A 79 4.85 -0.43 -7.84
CA ASP A 79 5.84 -0.91 -6.88
C ASP A 79 7.19 -0.22 -7.08
N LEU A 80 7.64 -0.10 -8.34
CA LEU A 80 8.89 0.59 -8.67
C LEU A 80 8.84 2.06 -8.25
N THR A 81 7.69 2.69 -8.42
CA THR A 81 7.47 4.05 -7.96
C THR A 81 7.49 4.12 -6.42
N ALA A 82 6.86 3.19 -5.72
CA ALA A 82 6.89 3.13 -4.27
C ALA A 82 8.32 2.99 -3.72
N GLU A 83 9.16 2.15 -4.33
CA GLU A 83 10.57 2.01 -3.96
C GLU A 83 11.34 3.31 -4.16
N THR A 84 11.10 3.98 -5.30
CA THR A 84 11.71 5.29 -5.62
C THR A 84 11.31 6.36 -4.59
N LEU A 85 10.10 6.25 -4.03
CA LEU A 85 9.57 7.16 -3.00
C LEU A 85 10.02 6.80 -1.58
N GLY A 86 10.85 5.77 -1.41
CA GLY A 86 11.40 5.35 -0.12
C GLY A 86 10.55 4.35 0.66
N PHE A 87 9.48 3.81 0.08
CA PHE A 87 8.68 2.77 0.72
C PHE A 87 9.43 1.44 0.72
N LYS A 88 9.43 0.74 1.87
CA LYS A 88 10.02 -0.61 2.00
C LYS A 88 9.02 -1.73 1.73
N THR A 89 7.74 -1.40 1.73
CA THR A 89 6.61 -2.31 1.57
C THR A 89 5.58 -1.65 0.67
N PHE A 90 4.81 -2.46 -0.06
CA PHE A 90 3.80 -1.96 -1.00
C PHE A 90 2.44 -1.83 -0.35
N ALA A 91 1.64 -0.88 -0.84
CA ALA A 91 0.25 -0.73 -0.43
C ALA A 91 -0.55 -2.01 -0.72
N PRO A 92 -1.29 -2.55 0.25
CA PRO A 92 -2.03 -3.81 0.08
C PRO A 92 -3.23 -3.65 -0.87
N ALA A 93 -3.71 -4.77 -1.43
CA ALA A 93 -5.04 -4.85 -2.05
C ALA A 93 -6.09 -4.52 -0.99
N TYR A 94 -7.01 -3.59 -1.28
CA TYR A 94 -8.00 -3.13 -0.31
C TYR A 94 -8.90 -4.25 0.21
N LEU A 95 -9.23 -5.23 -0.64
CA LEU A 95 -10.04 -6.39 -0.24
C LEU A 95 -9.27 -7.45 0.56
N SER A 96 -7.94 -7.36 0.62
CA SER A 96 -7.11 -8.28 1.40
C SER A 96 -7.25 -8.04 2.90
N PRO A 97 -7.21 -9.09 3.75
CA PRO A 97 -7.07 -8.95 5.19
C PRO A 97 -5.87 -8.09 5.63
N GLU A 98 -4.85 -8.00 4.78
CA GLU A 98 -3.65 -7.18 5.01
C GLU A 98 -3.95 -5.67 4.98
N ALA A 99 -5.04 -5.24 4.33
CA ALA A 99 -5.51 -3.85 4.32
C ALA A 99 -6.23 -3.48 5.64
N SER A 100 -5.52 -3.62 6.75
CA SER A 100 -6.04 -3.37 8.10
C SER A 100 -4.98 -2.74 9.02
N GLY A 101 -5.46 -2.06 10.06
CA GLY A 101 -4.60 -1.46 11.08
C GLY A 101 -3.52 -0.53 10.49
N LYS A 102 -2.28 -0.67 10.97
CA LYS A 102 -1.15 0.17 10.56
C LYS A 102 -0.74 0.00 9.10
N ASN A 103 -1.13 -1.09 8.43
CA ASN A 103 -0.81 -1.28 7.01
C ASN A 103 -1.56 -0.29 6.12
N LEU A 104 -2.67 0.28 6.60
CA LEU A 104 -3.37 1.35 5.89
C LEU A 104 -2.59 2.67 5.88
N LEU A 105 -1.60 2.86 6.76
CA LEU A 105 -0.84 4.11 6.87
C LEU A 105 0.02 4.39 5.64
N ILE A 106 0.45 3.35 4.92
CA ILE A 106 1.23 3.47 3.68
C ILE A 106 0.35 3.59 2.42
N GLY A 107 -0.97 3.57 2.59
CA GLY A 107 -1.94 3.60 1.51
C GLY A 107 -2.64 2.26 1.25
N SER A 108 -3.36 2.19 0.14
CA SER A 108 -4.10 1.00 -0.30
C SER A 108 -4.32 1.04 -1.81
N ASN A 109 -4.49 -0.14 -2.41
CA ASN A 109 -4.80 -0.29 -3.83
C ASN A 109 -6.25 -0.76 -4.01
N PHE A 110 -7.02 -0.01 -4.80
CA PHE A 110 -8.43 -0.24 -5.09
C PHE A 110 -8.68 -0.74 -6.51
N ALA A 111 -7.62 -0.90 -7.31
CA ALA A 111 -7.73 -1.31 -8.71
C ALA A 111 -8.25 -2.75 -8.84
N SER A 112 -8.87 -3.05 -9.97
CA SER A 112 -9.47 -4.35 -10.23
C SER A 112 -9.32 -4.74 -11.70
N ALA A 113 -8.79 -5.92 -11.97
CA ALA A 113 -8.71 -6.40 -13.34
C ALA A 113 -10.10 -6.55 -13.99
N ALA A 114 -10.15 -6.22 -15.29
CA ALA A 114 -11.38 -6.06 -16.07
C ALA A 114 -12.32 -4.93 -15.60
N SER A 115 -11.84 -4.03 -14.73
CA SER A 115 -12.42 -2.70 -14.57
C SER A 115 -12.08 -1.82 -15.78
N GLY A 116 -12.94 -0.86 -16.07
CA GLY A 116 -12.75 0.12 -17.14
C GLY A 116 -13.69 1.30 -16.94
N TYR A 117 -13.71 2.21 -17.93
CA TYR A 117 -14.58 3.39 -17.88
C TYR A 117 -16.09 3.03 -17.88
N ASP A 118 -16.48 1.98 -18.60
CA ASP A 118 -17.87 1.51 -18.62
C ASP A 118 -18.19 0.66 -17.39
N GLU A 119 -18.96 1.23 -16.47
CA GLU A 119 -19.41 0.55 -15.25
C GLU A 119 -20.19 -0.73 -15.53
N LYS A 120 -20.97 -0.78 -16.61
CA LYS A 120 -21.77 -1.97 -16.94
C LYS A 120 -20.87 -3.11 -17.39
N ALA A 121 -19.86 -2.80 -18.22
CA ALA A 121 -18.88 -3.78 -18.64
C ALA A 121 -18.07 -4.34 -17.45
N ALA A 122 -17.62 -3.46 -16.55
CA ALA A 122 -16.93 -3.87 -15.33
C ALA A 122 -17.81 -4.77 -14.44
N ALA A 123 -19.07 -4.39 -14.24
CA ALA A 123 -20.02 -5.17 -13.46
C ALA A 123 -20.34 -6.55 -14.09
N LEU A 124 -20.47 -6.61 -15.42
CA LEU A 124 -20.67 -7.87 -16.16
C LEU A 124 -19.48 -8.82 -15.99
N ASN A 125 -18.27 -8.28 -15.87
CA ASN A 125 -17.04 -9.04 -15.63
C ASN A 125 -16.80 -9.39 -14.15
N HIS A 126 -17.73 -9.02 -13.26
CA HIS A 126 -17.56 -9.11 -11.80
C HIS A 126 -16.28 -8.41 -11.30
N ALA A 127 -15.85 -7.36 -11.99
CA ALA A 127 -14.77 -6.47 -11.57
C ALA A 127 -15.29 -5.35 -10.67
N ILE A 128 -14.39 -4.61 -10.02
CA ILE A 128 -14.74 -3.43 -9.20
C ILE A 128 -14.78 -2.20 -10.12
N PRO A 129 -15.98 -1.68 -10.48
CA PRO A 129 -16.07 -0.46 -11.30
C PRO A 129 -15.48 0.73 -10.56
N LEU A 130 -15.02 1.74 -11.29
CA LEU A 130 -14.35 2.92 -10.71
C LEU A 130 -15.18 3.61 -9.61
N SER A 131 -16.51 3.69 -9.78
CA SER A 131 -17.41 4.20 -8.74
C SER A 131 -17.31 3.41 -7.44
N GLN A 132 -17.29 2.09 -7.50
CA GLN A 132 -17.08 1.23 -6.32
C GLN A 132 -15.67 1.38 -5.74
N GLN A 133 -14.64 1.58 -6.57
CA GLN A 133 -13.27 1.86 -6.08
C GLN A 133 -13.24 3.16 -5.26
N LEU A 134 -13.96 4.20 -5.70
CA LEU A 134 -14.09 5.46 -4.97
C LEU A 134 -14.88 5.31 -3.65
N GLU A 135 -15.90 4.45 -3.61
CA GLU A 135 -16.60 4.12 -2.37
C GLU A 135 -15.67 3.40 -1.38
N TYR A 136 -14.88 2.44 -1.85
CA TYR A 136 -13.85 1.80 -1.03
C TYR A 136 -12.81 2.78 -0.52
N PHE A 137 -12.44 3.78 -1.31
CA PHE A 137 -11.57 4.85 -0.83
C PHE A 137 -12.20 5.68 0.29
N ARG A 138 -13.50 6.01 0.22
CA ARG A 138 -14.21 6.71 1.31
C ARG A 138 -14.26 5.85 2.59
N GLU A 139 -14.47 4.55 2.44
CA GLU A 139 -14.43 3.62 3.56
C GLU A 139 -13.01 3.50 4.13
N TYR A 140 -11.98 3.43 3.28
CA TYR A 140 -10.57 3.48 3.66
C TYR A 140 -10.25 4.73 4.48
N GLN A 141 -10.68 5.92 4.06
CA GLN A 141 -10.49 7.15 4.83
C GLN A 141 -11.09 7.04 6.24
N SER A 142 -12.27 6.42 6.35
CA SER A 142 -12.93 6.17 7.63
C SER A 142 -12.17 5.16 8.50
N LYS A 143 -11.60 4.11 7.91
CA LYS A 143 -10.72 3.14 8.59
C LYS A 143 -9.43 3.81 9.05
N LEU A 144 -8.81 4.61 8.21
CA LEU A 144 -7.56 5.31 8.45
C LEU A 144 -7.68 6.30 9.63
N ALA A 145 -8.80 7.02 9.72
CA ALA A 145 -9.10 7.89 10.85
C ALA A 145 -9.06 7.16 12.20
N LYS A 146 -9.51 5.91 12.26
CA LYS A 146 -9.53 5.07 13.48
C LYS A 146 -8.15 4.57 13.89
N VAL A 147 -7.22 4.45 12.94
CA VAL A 147 -5.84 3.97 13.20
C VAL A 147 -4.95 5.09 13.78
N GLY A 148 -5.46 6.32 13.87
CA GLY A 148 -4.77 7.44 14.51
C GLY A 148 -4.08 8.40 13.54
N TRP A 149 -4.50 8.42 12.27
CA TRP A 149 -4.00 9.37 11.27
C TRP A 149 -4.41 10.84 11.53
N SER A 150 -5.26 11.09 12.54
CA SER A 150 -5.86 12.42 12.79
C SER A 150 -4.87 13.51 13.22
N GLN A 151 -3.62 13.19 13.53
CA GLN A 151 -2.59 14.19 13.90
C GLN A 151 -1.71 14.65 12.72
N VAL A 152 -1.82 14.02 11.54
CA VAL A 152 -1.03 14.33 10.33
C VAL A 152 -1.92 14.83 9.17
N GLY A 153 -3.24 14.77 9.34
CA GLY A 153 -4.22 14.68 8.25
C GLY A 153 -4.82 15.96 7.65
N ILE A 154 -4.45 17.18 8.05
CA ILE A 154 -5.08 18.40 7.47
C ILE A 154 -4.29 18.98 6.27
N ASN A 155 -3.01 18.60 6.08
CA ASN A 155 -2.20 19.05 4.94
C ASN A 155 -1.84 17.93 3.92
N HIS A 156 -2.30 16.69 4.13
CA HIS A 156 -1.77 15.51 3.41
C HIS A 156 -2.64 14.96 2.27
N GLN A 157 -3.85 15.47 2.05
CA GLN A 157 -4.60 15.12 0.82
C GLN A 157 -3.82 15.51 -0.45
N GLY A 158 -2.90 16.48 -0.37
CA GLY A 158 -1.98 16.88 -1.43
C GLY A 158 -0.62 16.16 -1.44
N CYS A 159 -0.34 15.25 -0.50
CA CYS A 159 0.93 14.50 -0.48
C CYS A 159 0.78 13.05 -0.90
N ALA A 160 -0.43 12.51 -1.12
CA ALA A 160 -0.58 11.15 -1.64
C ALA A 160 -0.39 11.10 -3.16
N ILE A 161 0.26 10.07 -3.67
CA ILE A 161 0.30 9.82 -5.12
C ILE A 161 -0.89 8.97 -5.50
N TYR A 162 -1.60 9.45 -6.52
CA TYR A 162 -2.74 8.79 -7.14
C TYR A 162 -2.29 8.17 -8.45
N PHE A 163 -2.37 6.84 -8.53
CA PHE A 163 -2.24 6.12 -9.79
C PHE A 163 -3.64 5.86 -10.32
N GLU A 164 -3.88 6.27 -11.56
CA GLU A 164 -5.09 5.94 -12.32
C GLU A 164 -4.65 5.41 -13.68
N CYS A 165 -4.78 4.11 -13.88
CA CYS A 165 -4.65 3.50 -15.20
C CYS A 165 -6.05 3.49 -15.82
N ARG A 166 -6.22 4.19 -16.95
CA ARG A 166 -7.44 4.16 -17.77
C ARG A 166 -7.07 3.63 -19.15
N GLU A 167 -7.60 2.46 -19.51
CA GLU A 167 -7.75 1.99 -20.89
C GLU A 167 -9.06 2.45 -21.53
#